data_AF-X1MZ38-F1
#
_entry.id   AF-X1MZ38-F1
#
_cell.length_a   1.000
_cell.length_b   1.000
_cell.length_c   1.000
_cell.angle_alpha   90.00
_cell.angle_beta   90.00
_cell.angle_gamma   90.00
#
_symmetry.space_group_name_H-M   'P 1'
#
loop_
_entity.id
_entity.type
_entity.pdbx_description
1 polymer ?
#
loop_
_entity_poly.entity_id
_entity_poly.type
_entity_poly.pdbx_seq_one_letter_code
_entity_poly.pdbx_strand_id
1 'polypeptide(L)' 'MKKYALFLGCMIPQRLPSAELATHKVFNSLGLKIA' A
#
# COMPACT_ATOMS: atom_id res chain seq x y z
N MET A 1 8.72 1.53 -14.09
CA MET A 1 8.27 1.38 -12.69
C MET A 1 8.19 -0.10 -12.36
N LYS A 2 8.87 -0.57 -11.31
CA LYS A 2 8.75 -1.96 -10.85
C LYS A 2 7.41 -2.15 -10.14
N LYS A 3 6.75 -3.28 -10.40
CA LYS A 3 5.47 -3.67 -9.77
C LYS A 3 5.76 -4.53 -8.55
N TYR A 4 5.10 -4.23 -7.43
CA TYR A 4 5.23 -4.95 -6.18
C TYR A 4 3.86 -5.42 -5.69
N ALA A 5 3.78 -6.64 -5.19
CA ALA A 5 2.60 -7.12 -4.47
C ALA A 5 2.56 -6.47 -3.09
N LEU A 6 1.42 -5.89 -2.71
CA LEU A 6 1.22 -5.29 -1.39
C LEU A 6 0.49 -6.28 -0.49
N PHE A 7 1.23 -7.00 0.34
CA PHE A 7 0.66 -7.86 1.37
C PHE A 7 0.35 -7.04 2.62
N LEU A 8 -0.95 -6.91 2.95
CA LEU A 8 -1.42 -6.07 4.06
C LEU A 8 -1.70 -6.88 5.35
N GLY A 9 -1.66 -8.21 5.28
CA GLY A 9 -2.19 -9.06 6.35
C GLY A 9 -3.69 -8.83 6.58
N CYS A 10 -4.14 -8.94 7.82
CA CYS A 10 -5.58 -8.82 8.16
C CYS A 10 -5.92 -7.52 8.89
N MET A 11 -5.06 -7.06 9.80
CA MET A 11 -5.38 -5.94 10.69
C MET A 11 -5.42 -4.60 9.93
N ILE A 12 -4.50 -4.39 8.99
CA ILE A 12 -4.43 -3.16 8.20
C ILE A 12 -5.72 -2.95 7.40
N PRO A 13 -6.16 -3.88 6.53
CA PRO A 13 -7.36 -3.64 5.72
C PRO A 13 -8.65 -3.65 6.56
N GLN A 14 -8.71 -4.40 7.67
CA GLN A 14 -9.96 -4.55 8.44
C GLN A 14 -10.14 -3.53 9.56
N ARG A 15 -9.07 -3.01 10.14
CA ARG A 15 -9.12 -2.14 11.33
C ARG A 15 -8.41 -0.80 11.11
N LEU A 16 -7.39 -0.75 10.26
CA LEU A 16 -6.55 0.43 10.05
C LEU A 16 -6.45 0.79 8.55
N PRO A 17 -7.58 1.00 7.84
CA PRO A 17 -7.56 1.26 6.39
C PRO A 17 -6.83 2.56 6.02
N SER A 18 -6.67 3.48 6.98
CA SER A 18 -5.85 4.68 6.81
C SER A 18 -4.38 4.36 6.54
N ALA A 19 -3.84 3.28 7.12
CA ALA A 19 -2.47 2.85 6.89
C ALA A 19 -2.28 2.29 5.47
N GLU A 20 -3.26 1.55 4.95
CA GLU A 20 -3.29 1.13 3.54
C GLU A 20 -3.31 2.35 2.61
N LEU A 21 -4.22 3.30 2.84
CA LEU A 21 -4.34 4.50 2.02
C LEU A 21 -3.05 5.35 2.03
N ALA A 22 -2.43 5.51 3.20
CA ALA A 22 -1.16 6.22 3.33
C ALA A 22 -0.04 5.50 2.57
N THR A 23 0.00 4.17 2.64
CA THR A 23 0.97 3.34 1.90
C THR A 23 0.83 3.56 0.41
N HIS A 24 -0.39 3.54 -0.14
CA HIS A 24 -0.63 3.84 -1.56
C HIS A 24 -0.11 5.22 -1.99
N LYS A 25 -0.35 6.25 -1.17
CA LYS A 25 0.13 7.62 -1.47
C LYS A 25 1.65 7.70 -1.48
N VAL A 26 2.30 7.14 -0.46
CA VAL A 26 3.76 7.15 -0.34
C VAL A 26 4.41 6.35 -1.46
N PHE A 27 3.91 5.15 -1.76
CA PHE A 27 4.44 4.31 -2.85
C PHE A 27 4.34 5.01 -4.20
N ASN A 28 3.21 5.68 -4.48
CA ASN A 28 3.06 6.44 -5.72
C ASN A 28 4.04 7.62 -5.79
N SER A 29 4.26 8.35 -4.67
CA SER A 29 5.26 9.44 -4.62
C SER A 29 6.70 8.97 -4.83
N LEU A 30 7.00 7.71 -4.47
CA LEU A 30 8.30 7.07 -4.69
C LEU A 30 8.43 6.41 -6.08
N GLY A 31 7.39 6.50 -6.94
CA GLY A 31 7.38 5.88 -8.26
C GLY A 31 7.26 4.35 -8.24
N LEU A 32 6.78 3.79 -7.14
CA LEU A 32 6.53 2.36 -6.97
C LEU A 32 5.08 2.04 -7.37
N LYS A 33 4.89 1.08 -8.29
CA LYS A 33 3.55 0.59 -8.63
C LYS A 33 3.20 -0.59 -7.74
N ILE A 34 2.08 -0.49 -7.05
CA ILE A 34 1.45 -1.61 -6.37
C ILE A 34 0.65 -2.39 -7.42
N ALA A 35 0.83 -3.71 -7.46
CA ALA A 35 0.23 -4.63 -8.43
C ALA A 35 -1.10 -5.18 -7.96
#